data_AF-A0A964MNR4-F1
#
_entry.id   AF-A0A964MNR4-F1
#
_cell.length_a   1.000
_cell.length_b   1.000
_cell.length_c   1.000
_cell.angle_alpha   90.00
_cell.angle_beta   90.00
_cell.angle_gamma   90.00
#
_symmetry.space_group_name_H-M   'P 1'
#
loop_
_entity.id
_entity.type
_entity.pdbx_description
1 polymer ?
#
loop_
_entity_poly.entity_id
_entity_poly.type
_entity_poly.pdbx_seq_one_letter_code
_entity_poly.pdbx_strand_id
1 'polypeptide(L)'
;MGTRPARRRPMIAIGIGMALLATSFLFAPTAAGVETSVVCPTEPAPVTTAQTDALFALAAGRLYAAANVANLGTPSSKYPFGATARQTQYLRSDAYGWTAGFYPAELWLMYERTADPAWLALARAWTKGLLPVAKWTGSHDLGFMIGLPAGLGMRLDPDPAQRVTYRRAIINAAKSLSTRWNNKVKAIESGEYNGKWGLIIDSAMNAPTLIEAGNMIGGAEGAQLR
;
A
#
# COMPACT_ATOMS: atom_id res chain seq x y z
N MET A 1 25.78 -43.21 4.95
CA MET A 1 27.21 -43.35 5.34
C MET A 1 27.83 -41.97 5.39
N GLY A 2 28.43 -41.58 6.53
CA GLY A 2 29.28 -40.39 6.61
C GLY A 2 28.89 -39.34 7.67
N THR A 3 28.66 -39.75 8.92
CA THR A 3 28.66 -38.86 10.10
C THR A 3 30.07 -38.33 10.36
N ARG A 4 30.25 -37.00 10.50
CA ARG A 4 31.52 -36.41 11.00
C ARG A 4 31.39 -36.05 12.49
N PRO A 5 32.35 -36.43 13.35
CA PRO A 5 32.22 -36.39 14.80
C PRO A 5 32.65 -35.06 15.43
N ALA A 6 32.02 -34.74 16.56
CA ALA A 6 32.37 -33.64 17.45
C ALA A 6 33.70 -33.90 18.18
N ARG A 7 34.67 -32.98 18.07
CA ARG A 7 35.94 -33.05 18.80
C ARG A 7 35.77 -32.51 20.23
N ARG A 8 35.94 -33.39 21.22
CA ARG A 8 36.16 -33.03 22.63
C ARG A 8 37.61 -32.56 22.81
N ARG A 9 37.84 -31.52 23.62
CA ARG A 9 39.16 -31.16 24.15
C ARG A 9 39.19 -31.41 25.67
N PRO A 10 40.33 -31.85 26.23
CA PRO A 10 40.42 -32.40 27.57
C PRO A 10 40.46 -31.32 28.66
N MET A 11 39.96 -31.69 29.84
CA MET A 11 40.15 -30.98 31.10
C MET A 11 41.60 -31.07 31.57
N ILE A 12 42.15 -29.95 32.02
CA ILE A 12 43.30 -29.92 32.93
C ILE A 12 42.80 -29.29 34.21
N ALA A 13 42.79 -30.09 35.28
CA ALA A 13 42.54 -29.65 36.64
C ALA A 13 43.88 -29.23 37.26
N ILE A 14 43.96 -28.01 37.77
CA ILE A 14 44.97 -27.60 38.75
C ILE A 14 44.18 -26.99 39.90
N GLY A 15 44.09 -27.72 41.00
CA GLY A 15 43.55 -27.23 42.26
C GLY A 15 44.65 -26.56 43.07
N ILE A 16 44.37 -25.37 43.61
CA ILE A 16 45.11 -24.80 44.74
C ILE A 16 44.11 -24.03 45.63
N GLY A 17 44.11 -24.35 46.92
CA GLY A 17 43.94 -23.36 47.97
C GLY A 17 42.52 -23.04 48.43
N MET A 18 42.03 -23.83 49.37
CA MET A 18 40.94 -23.49 50.26
C MET A 18 41.36 -22.33 51.19
N ALA A 19 40.62 -21.23 51.18
CA ALA A 19 40.59 -20.27 52.28
C ALA A 19 39.14 -19.82 52.47
N LEU A 20 38.53 -20.30 53.57
CA LEU A 20 37.25 -19.80 54.05
C LEU A 20 37.43 -18.37 54.54
N LEU A 21 36.74 -17.41 53.91
CA LEU A 21 36.22 -16.25 54.62
C LEU A 21 34.71 -16.24 54.43
N ALA A 22 34.01 -16.45 55.55
CA ALA A 22 32.58 -16.25 55.64
C ALA A 22 32.29 -14.74 55.59
N THR A 23 31.99 -14.22 54.41
CA THR A 23 31.31 -12.93 54.27
C THR A 23 29.86 -13.23 53.94
N SER A 24 29.01 -13.01 54.93
CA SER A 24 27.56 -12.97 54.80
C SER A 24 27.19 -11.92 53.75
N PHE A 25 26.92 -12.38 52.52
CA PHE A 25 26.26 -11.56 51.52
C PHE A 25 24.81 -11.37 51.97
N LEU A 26 24.50 -10.17 52.46
CA LEU A 26 23.14 -9.67 52.44
C LEU A 26 22.69 -9.66 50.98
N PHE A 27 21.82 -10.61 50.62
CA PHE A 27 21.03 -10.48 49.41
C PHE A 27 20.17 -9.22 49.58
N ALA A 28 20.58 -8.12 48.96
CA ALA A 28 19.67 -7.02 48.71
C ALA A 28 18.49 -7.61 47.92
N PRO A 29 17.23 -7.31 48.29
CA PRO A 29 16.11 -7.78 47.52
C PRO A 29 16.27 -7.24 46.10
N THR A 30 16.34 -8.15 45.13
CA THR A 30 16.23 -7.81 43.71
C THR A 30 15.01 -6.93 43.56
N ALA A 31 15.22 -5.69 43.09
CA ALA A 31 14.13 -4.81 42.73
C ALA A 31 13.15 -5.61 41.86
N ALA A 32 11.92 -5.77 42.37
CA ALA A 32 10.84 -6.39 41.64
C ALA A 32 10.77 -5.77 40.24
N GLY A 33 10.57 -6.63 39.24
CA GLY A 33 10.62 -6.26 37.83
C GLY A 33 9.89 -4.95 37.56
N VAL A 34 10.58 -4.02 36.90
CA VAL A 34 9.94 -2.83 36.36
C VAL A 34 8.83 -3.31 35.45
N GLU A 35 7.59 -2.99 35.83
CA GLU A 35 6.39 -3.28 35.07
C GLU A 35 6.58 -2.73 33.65
N THR A 36 6.67 -3.61 32.65
CA THR A 36 6.82 -3.24 31.24
C THR A 36 5.49 -2.87 30.60
N SER A 37 4.43 -2.68 31.40
CA SER A 37 3.14 -2.23 30.91
C SER A 37 3.27 -0.80 30.41
N VAL A 38 3.37 -0.65 29.10
CA VAL A 38 3.12 0.63 28.45
C VAL A 38 1.67 1.00 28.76
N VAL A 39 1.48 1.98 29.64
CA VAL A 39 0.17 2.58 29.86
C VAL A 39 -0.16 3.37 28.61
N CYS A 40 -0.91 2.77 27.70
CA CYS A 40 -1.48 3.48 26.57
C CYS A 40 -2.55 4.46 27.13
N PRO A 41 -2.46 5.77 26.84
CA PRO A 41 -3.53 6.68 27.21
C PRO A 41 -4.83 6.22 26.53
N THR A 42 -5.95 6.37 27.24
CA THR A 42 -7.28 5.99 26.75
C THR A 42 -7.73 6.82 25.54
N GLU A 43 -7.07 7.96 25.30
CA GLU A 43 -7.26 8.81 24.13
C GLU A 43 -5.89 9.24 23.56
N PRO A 44 -5.63 9.04 22.27
CA PRO A 44 -4.41 9.52 21.64
C PRO A 44 -4.40 11.06 21.63
N ALA A 45 -3.24 11.67 21.86
CA ALA A 45 -3.09 13.10 21.71
C ALA A 45 -3.48 13.55 20.29
N PRO A 46 -4.13 14.72 20.13
CA PRO A 46 -4.51 15.22 18.82
C PRO A 46 -3.27 15.48 17.96
N VAL A 47 -3.34 15.11 16.68
CA VAL A 47 -2.26 15.39 15.72
C VAL A 47 -2.24 16.89 15.45
N THR A 48 -1.10 17.52 15.72
CA THR A 48 -0.91 18.96 15.49
C THR A 48 -0.72 19.28 14.01
N THR A 49 -0.98 20.53 13.63
CA THR A 49 -0.67 21.04 12.28
C THR A 49 0.80 20.88 11.95
N ALA A 50 1.72 21.17 12.88
CA ALA A 50 3.16 21.02 12.66
C ALA A 50 3.57 19.56 12.40
N GLN A 51 2.98 18.60 13.13
CA GLN A 51 3.20 17.17 12.87
C GLN A 51 2.67 16.77 11.49
N THR A 52 1.50 17.28 11.12
CA THR A 52 0.90 17.04 9.80
C THR A 52 1.80 17.60 8.69
N ASP A 53 2.25 18.83 8.81
CA ASP A 53 3.12 19.48 7.82
C ASP A 53 4.47 18.77 7.67
N ALA A 54 5.07 18.32 8.77
CA ALA A 54 6.30 17.53 8.73
C ALA A 54 6.11 16.20 7.99
N LEU A 55 4.98 15.51 8.21
CA LEU A 55 4.65 14.28 7.50
C LEU A 55 4.43 14.51 6.01
N PHE A 56 3.71 15.57 5.64
CA PHE A 56 3.49 15.92 4.23
C PHE A 56 4.77 16.40 3.54
N ALA A 57 5.68 17.09 4.24
CA ALA A 57 7.00 17.44 3.71
C ALA A 57 7.85 16.18 3.43
N LEU A 58 7.82 15.21 4.35
CA LEU A 58 8.47 13.91 4.13
C LEU A 58 7.85 13.18 2.93
N ALA A 59 6.52 13.12 2.86
CA ALA A 59 5.79 12.48 1.77
C ALA A 59 6.13 13.12 0.41
N ALA A 60 6.15 14.46 0.34
CA ALA A 60 6.55 15.21 -0.84
C ALA A 60 7.94 14.77 -1.33
N GLY A 61 8.92 14.70 -0.43
CA GLY A 61 10.28 14.25 -0.77
C GLY A 61 10.31 12.81 -1.32
N ARG A 62 9.54 11.90 -0.73
CA ARG A 62 9.45 10.50 -1.18
C ARG A 62 8.74 10.36 -2.53
N LEU A 63 7.66 11.08 -2.75
CA LEU A 63 6.90 11.06 -3.99
C LEU A 63 7.70 11.65 -5.14
N TYR A 64 8.37 12.78 -4.93
CA TYR A 64 9.28 13.35 -5.95
C TYR A 64 10.44 12.40 -6.27
N ALA A 65 11.01 11.72 -5.28
CA ALA A 65 12.02 10.70 -5.54
C ALA A 65 11.46 9.51 -6.34
N ALA A 66 10.22 9.09 -6.05
CA ALA A 66 9.53 8.01 -6.78
C ALA A 66 9.17 8.37 -8.22
N ALA A 67 8.96 9.66 -8.52
CA ALA A 67 8.78 10.19 -9.87
C ALA A 67 10.05 10.03 -10.74
N ASN A 68 11.20 9.74 -10.11
CA ASN A 68 12.51 9.58 -10.74
C ASN A 68 12.92 10.86 -11.49
N VAL A 69 13.43 11.85 -10.75
CA VAL A 69 13.77 13.23 -11.20
C VAL A 69 14.66 13.27 -12.46
N ALA A 70 15.35 12.19 -12.79
CA ALA A 70 16.16 12.06 -14.00
C ALA A 70 15.35 12.01 -15.32
N ASN A 71 14.03 11.80 -15.28
CA ASN A 71 13.18 11.69 -16.49
C ASN A 71 11.82 12.39 -16.30
N LEU A 72 11.82 13.66 -15.89
CA LEU A 72 10.63 14.54 -15.91
C LEU A 72 10.14 14.89 -17.35
N GLY A 73 10.40 14.02 -18.33
CA GLY A 73 10.01 14.20 -19.74
C GLY A 73 9.66 12.90 -20.47
N THR A 74 9.80 11.75 -19.82
CA THR A 74 9.46 10.44 -20.40
C THR A 74 8.72 9.67 -19.31
N PRO A 75 7.39 9.47 -19.37
CA PRO A 75 6.69 8.66 -18.41
C PRO A 75 7.38 7.30 -18.38
N SER A 76 8.06 6.97 -17.28
CA SER A 76 8.50 5.59 -17.11
C SER A 76 7.21 4.78 -17.11
N SER A 77 7.09 3.80 -18.00
CA SER A 77 5.93 2.90 -18.09
C SER A 77 5.78 1.99 -16.86
N LYS A 78 6.51 2.29 -15.77
CA LYS A 78 6.64 1.50 -14.57
C LYS A 78 6.29 2.34 -13.33
N TYR A 79 5.45 1.79 -12.47
CA TYR A 79 4.90 2.39 -11.25
C TYR A 79 5.58 1.80 -10.02
N PRO A 80 5.71 2.53 -8.90
CA PRO A 80 6.18 1.95 -7.64
C PRO A 80 5.30 0.76 -7.20
N PHE A 81 5.95 -0.33 -6.81
CA PHE A 81 5.29 -1.56 -6.34
C PHE A 81 5.61 -1.87 -4.88
N GLY A 82 6.88 -1.71 -4.49
CA GLY A 82 7.33 -1.98 -3.12
C GLY A 82 8.74 -1.43 -2.89
N ALA A 83 9.22 -1.44 -1.66
CA ALA A 83 10.58 -1.02 -1.34
C ALA A 83 11.54 -2.21 -1.36
N THR A 84 12.80 -1.97 -1.75
CA THR A 84 13.86 -2.98 -1.53
C THR A 84 14.08 -3.21 -0.03
N ALA A 85 14.74 -4.32 0.35
CA ALA A 85 15.04 -4.63 1.76
C ALA A 85 15.82 -3.51 2.49
N ARG A 86 16.50 -2.62 1.76
CA ARG A 86 17.22 -1.47 2.31
C ARG A 86 16.42 -0.16 2.27
N GLN A 87 15.20 -0.18 1.75
CA GLN A 87 14.28 0.97 1.62
C GLN A 87 14.84 2.21 0.90
N THR A 88 15.92 2.06 0.13
CA THR A 88 16.55 3.16 -0.61
C THR A 88 16.00 3.35 -2.02
N GLN A 89 15.30 2.34 -2.55
CA GLN A 89 14.75 2.34 -3.91
C GLN A 89 13.42 1.59 -3.94
N TYR A 90 12.54 2.00 -4.87
CA TYR A 90 11.30 1.29 -5.17
C TYR A 90 11.54 0.23 -6.25
N LEU A 91 11.07 -0.99 -5.98
CA LEU A 91 10.71 -1.95 -7.02
C LEU A 91 9.59 -1.34 -7.86
N ARG A 92 9.61 -1.58 -9.17
CA ARG A 92 8.63 -1.03 -10.09
C ARG A 92 7.96 -2.12 -10.93
N SER A 93 6.65 -2.03 -11.09
CA SER A 93 5.83 -2.88 -11.98
C SER A 93 5.32 -2.06 -13.16
N ASP A 94 4.80 -2.68 -14.22
CA ASP A 94 4.03 -1.92 -15.22
C ASP A 94 2.65 -1.51 -14.69
N ALA A 95 1.89 -0.84 -15.57
CA ALA A 95 0.53 -0.40 -15.34
C ALA A 95 -0.47 -1.54 -14.99
N TYR A 96 -0.12 -2.81 -15.25
CA TYR A 96 -0.98 -3.96 -14.94
C TYR A 96 -0.75 -4.51 -13.53
N GLY A 97 0.22 -3.97 -12.77
CA GLY A 97 0.38 -4.29 -11.35
C GLY A 97 -0.77 -3.75 -10.52
N TRP A 98 -1.29 -4.55 -9.58
CA TRP A 98 -2.42 -4.18 -8.73
C TRP A 98 -2.19 -2.90 -7.90
N THR A 99 -0.93 -2.57 -7.61
CA THR A 99 -0.54 -1.36 -6.86
C THR A 99 -0.39 -0.11 -7.72
N ALA A 100 -0.49 -0.21 -9.05
CA ALA A 100 -0.07 0.85 -9.96
C ALA A 100 -0.87 2.16 -9.78
N GLY A 101 -2.12 2.06 -9.29
CA GLY A 101 -2.99 3.21 -9.05
C GLY A 101 -2.71 4.01 -7.78
N PHE A 102 -1.98 3.46 -6.79
CA PHE A 102 -1.74 4.15 -5.53
C PHE A 102 -0.85 5.38 -5.68
N TYR A 103 0.24 5.26 -6.45
CA TYR A 103 1.15 6.39 -6.66
C TYR A 103 0.47 7.62 -7.31
N PRO A 104 -0.27 7.50 -8.44
CA PRO A 104 -1.01 8.65 -8.97
C PRO A 104 -2.09 9.17 -8.02
N ALA A 105 -2.69 8.31 -7.20
CA ALA A 105 -3.65 8.75 -6.18
C ALA A 105 -2.98 9.62 -5.11
N GLU A 106 -1.80 9.24 -4.61
CA GLU A 106 -1.02 10.04 -3.66
C GLU A 106 -0.64 11.42 -4.26
N LEU A 107 -0.31 11.48 -5.55
CA LEU A 107 -0.03 12.75 -6.24
C LEU A 107 -1.27 13.67 -6.27
N TRP A 108 -2.46 13.12 -6.47
CA TRP A 108 -3.71 13.88 -6.37
C TRP A 108 -3.95 14.43 -4.96
N LEU A 109 -3.68 13.62 -3.92
CA LEU A 109 -3.80 14.06 -2.53
C LEU A 109 -2.79 15.17 -2.19
N MET A 110 -1.57 15.12 -2.74
CA MET A 110 -0.61 16.21 -2.61
C MET A 110 -1.11 17.50 -3.27
N TYR A 111 -1.73 17.39 -4.45
CA TYR A 111 -2.35 18.54 -5.11
C TYR A 111 -3.51 19.11 -4.28
N GLU A 112 -4.38 18.26 -3.72
CA GLU A 112 -5.47 18.69 -2.84
C GLU A 112 -4.96 19.45 -1.61
N ARG A 113 -3.86 18.99 -1.00
CA ARG A 113 -3.28 19.62 0.20
C ARG A 113 -2.58 20.95 -0.09
N THR A 114 -1.92 21.07 -1.23
CA THR A 114 -0.97 22.18 -1.51
C THR A 114 -1.46 23.16 -2.57
N ALA A 115 -2.41 22.76 -3.41
CA ALA A 115 -2.83 23.45 -4.63
C ALA A 115 -1.68 23.76 -5.62
N ASP A 116 -0.51 23.12 -5.46
CA ASP A 116 0.65 23.40 -6.29
C ASP A 116 0.51 22.71 -7.67
N PRO A 117 0.61 23.48 -8.78
CA PRO A 117 0.44 22.96 -10.13
C PRO A 117 1.45 21.88 -10.53
N ALA A 118 2.60 21.78 -9.86
CA ALA A 118 3.56 20.70 -10.09
C ALA A 118 2.95 19.33 -9.74
N TRP A 119 2.22 19.24 -8.64
CA TRP A 119 1.51 18.01 -8.25
C TRP A 119 0.39 17.68 -9.22
N LEU A 120 -0.37 18.68 -9.67
CA LEU A 120 -1.41 18.50 -10.68
C LEU A 120 -0.83 17.92 -11.99
N ALA A 121 0.30 18.46 -12.46
CA ALA A 121 0.96 17.98 -13.66
C ALA A 121 1.41 16.51 -13.54
N LEU A 122 2.01 16.15 -12.41
CA LEU A 122 2.40 14.77 -12.11
C LEU A 122 1.16 13.86 -12.01
N ALA A 123 0.16 14.23 -11.22
CA ALA A 123 -1.04 13.44 -11.02
C ALA A 123 -1.76 13.14 -12.34
N ARG A 124 -1.91 14.15 -13.22
CA ARG A 124 -2.44 13.99 -14.57
C ARG A 124 -1.61 13.02 -15.42
N ALA A 125 -0.30 13.22 -15.48
CA ALA A 125 0.60 12.42 -16.32
C ALA A 125 0.58 10.94 -15.92
N TRP A 126 0.71 10.65 -14.62
CA TRP A 126 0.73 9.29 -14.10
C TRP A 126 -0.65 8.61 -14.14
N THR A 127 -1.73 9.34 -13.88
CA THR A 127 -3.09 8.81 -14.03
C THR A 127 -3.38 8.47 -15.49
N LYS A 128 -2.99 9.34 -16.44
CA LYS A 128 -3.18 9.14 -17.89
C LYS A 128 -2.52 7.84 -18.37
N GLY A 129 -1.35 7.50 -17.82
CA GLY A 129 -0.63 6.27 -18.15
C GLY A 129 -1.36 4.99 -17.76
N LEU A 130 -2.29 5.04 -16.80
CA LEU A 130 -3.06 3.88 -16.33
C LEU A 130 -4.37 3.67 -17.09
N LEU A 131 -4.98 4.74 -17.63
CA LEU A 131 -6.32 4.67 -18.22
C LEU A 131 -6.52 3.57 -19.29
N PRO A 132 -5.52 3.18 -20.11
CA PRO A 132 -5.68 2.06 -21.03
C PRO A 132 -6.02 0.72 -20.35
N VAL A 133 -5.59 0.52 -19.09
CA VAL A 133 -5.83 -0.72 -18.32
C VAL A 133 -7.29 -0.84 -17.87
N ALA A 134 -8.09 0.23 -17.94
CA ALA A 134 -9.51 0.21 -17.56
C ALA A 134 -10.36 -0.80 -18.34
N LYS A 135 -9.89 -1.31 -19.48
CA LYS A 135 -10.60 -2.35 -20.27
C LYS A 135 -10.12 -3.77 -19.99
N TRP A 136 -9.11 -3.94 -19.15
CA TRP A 136 -8.54 -5.24 -18.83
C TRP A 136 -9.45 -6.02 -17.88
N THR A 137 -9.72 -7.29 -18.16
CA THR A 137 -10.63 -8.15 -17.37
C THR A 137 -9.89 -9.17 -16.48
N GLY A 138 -8.55 -9.16 -16.53
CA GLY A 138 -7.71 -10.17 -15.89
C GLY A 138 -7.42 -9.95 -14.41
N SER A 139 -7.94 -8.89 -13.78
CA SER A 139 -7.77 -8.65 -12.34
C SER A 139 -9.05 -8.13 -11.70
N HIS A 140 -9.20 -8.46 -10.41
CA HIS A 140 -10.20 -7.90 -9.52
C HIS A 140 -9.80 -6.52 -8.94
N ASP A 141 -8.54 -6.12 -9.10
CA ASP A 141 -7.96 -4.90 -8.53
C ASP A 141 -8.18 -3.62 -9.36
N LEU A 142 -9.11 -3.65 -10.32
CA LEU A 142 -9.38 -2.49 -11.18
C LEU A 142 -9.87 -1.26 -10.41
N GLY A 143 -10.45 -1.45 -9.22
CA GLY A 143 -10.79 -0.36 -8.32
C GLY A 143 -9.55 0.34 -7.75
N PHE A 144 -8.54 -0.42 -7.32
CA PHE A 144 -7.25 0.15 -6.92
C PHE A 144 -6.49 0.77 -8.08
N MET A 145 -6.43 0.05 -9.21
CA MET A 145 -5.61 0.44 -10.35
C MET A 145 -6.17 1.66 -11.08
N ILE A 146 -7.49 1.74 -11.26
CA ILE A 146 -8.15 2.77 -12.08
C ILE A 146 -9.13 3.59 -11.26
N GLY A 147 -10.02 2.95 -10.52
CA GLY A 147 -11.07 3.62 -9.76
C GLY A 147 -10.52 4.70 -8.82
N LEU A 148 -9.52 4.34 -8.02
CA LEU A 148 -8.90 5.23 -7.03
C LEU A 148 -8.25 6.49 -7.67
N PRO A 149 -7.25 6.39 -8.57
CA PRO A 149 -6.62 7.59 -9.14
C PRO A 149 -7.56 8.37 -10.08
N ALA A 150 -8.43 7.70 -10.84
CA ALA A 150 -9.37 8.37 -11.73
C ALA A 150 -10.50 9.07 -10.94
N GLY A 151 -10.98 8.48 -9.85
CA GLY A 151 -11.98 9.10 -8.97
C GLY A 151 -11.46 10.40 -8.36
N LEU A 152 -10.20 10.40 -7.88
CA LEU A 152 -9.52 11.60 -7.42
C LEU A 152 -9.36 12.64 -8.53
N GLY A 153 -8.89 12.24 -9.72
CA GLY A 153 -8.79 13.14 -10.87
C GLY A 153 -10.13 13.72 -11.29
N MET A 154 -11.20 12.93 -11.30
CA MET A 154 -12.55 13.41 -11.61
C MET A 154 -13.04 14.47 -10.61
N ARG A 155 -12.66 14.34 -9.33
CA ARG A 155 -13.03 15.27 -8.25
C ARG A 155 -12.18 16.55 -8.25
N LEU A 156 -10.87 16.41 -8.46
CA LEU A 156 -9.88 17.46 -8.17
C LEU A 156 -9.37 18.20 -9.41
N ASP A 157 -9.36 17.58 -10.60
CA ASP A 157 -8.82 18.20 -11.80
C ASP A 157 -9.63 19.45 -12.17
N PRO A 158 -9.05 20.65 -12.33
CA PRO A 158 -9.82 21.85 -12.70
C PRO A 158 -10.36 21.84 -14.14
N ASP A 159 -9.86 20.97 -15.02
CA ASP A 159 -10.27 20.87 -16.42
C ASP A 159 -11.44 19.89 -16.60
N PRO A 160 -12.63 20.36 -17.02
CA PRO A 160 -13.79 19.50 -17.26
C PRO A 160 -13.55 18.38 -18.27
N ALA A 161 -12.71 18.60 -19.28
CA ALA A 161 -12.42 17.58 -20.29
C ALA A 161 -11.64 16.39 -19.71
N GLN A 162 -10.75 16.67 -18.74
CA GLN A 162 -10.05 15.61 -18.00
C GLN A 162 -11.02 14.83 -17.12
N ARG A 163 -11.93 15.52 -16.41
CA ARG A 163 -12.97 14.86 -15.60
C ARG A 163 -13.83 13.89 -16.41
N VAL A 164 -14.22 14.25 -17.64
CA VAL A 164 -14.95 13.36 -18.56
C VAL A 164 -14.11 12.14 -18.91
N THR A 165 -12.81 12.32 -19.15
CA THR A 165 -11.87 11.23 -19.45
C THR A 165 -11.75 10.26 -18.27
N TYR A 166 -11.62 10.77 -17.04
CA TYR A 166 -11.58 9.96 -15.82
C TYR A 166 -12.90 9.22 -15.57
N ARG A 167 -14.04 9.90 -15.71
CA ARG A 167 -15.37 9.28 -15.62
C ARG A 167 -15.52 8.09 -16.56
N ARG A 168 -15.06 8.23 -17.82
CA ARG A 168 -15.08 7.14 -18.80
C ARG A 168 -14.19 5.97 -18.38
N ALA A 169 -13.02 6.25 -17.79
CA ALA A 169 -12.14 5.20 -17.31
C ALA A 169 -12.74 4.43 -16.12
N ILE A 170 -13.36 5.12 -15.16
CA ILE A 170 -14.07 4.51 -14.03
C ILE A 170 -15.18 3.58 -14.54
N ILE A 171 -15.99 4.05 -15.49
CA ILE A 171 -17.06 3.24 -16.09
C ILE A 171 -16.51 2.01 -16.81
N ASN A 172 -15.44 2.16 -17.59
CA ASN A 172 -14.82 1.02 -18.27
C ASN A 172 -14.26 0.01 -17.26
N ALA A 173 -13.56 0.48 -16.23
CA ALA A 173 -13.00 -0.36 -15.17
C ALA A 173 -14.11 -1.12 -14.43
N ALA A 174 -15.23 -0.46 -14.13
CA ALA A 174 -16.38 -1.11 -13.52
C ALA A 174 -17.00 -2.19 -14.43
N LYS A 175 -17.12 -1.92 -15.74
CA LYS A 175 -17.61 -2.90 -16.71
C LYS A 175 -16.66 -4.09 -16.86
N SER A 176 -15.36 -3.86 -16.83
CA SER A 176 -14.36 -4.94 -16.86
C SER A 176 -14.32 -5.73 -15.55
N LEU A 177 -14.50 -5.07 -14.41
CA LEU A 177 -14.57 -5.72 -13.10
C LEU A 177 -15.84 -6.56 -12.96
N SER A 178 -16.98 -6.08 -13.47
CA SER A 178 -18.25 -6.81 -13.38
C SER A 178 -18.27 -8.11 -14.17
N THR A 179 -17.39 -8.29 -15.17
CA THR A 179 -17.25 -9.60 -15.85
C THR A 179 -16.76 -10.71 -14.92
N ARG A 180 -16.23 -10.36 -13.74
CA ARG A 180 -15.76 -11.31 -12.72
C ARG A 180 -16.84 -11.66 -11.70
N TRP A 181 -18.06 -11.14 -11.85
CA TRP A 181 -19.18 -11.44 -10.97
C TRP A 181 -19.67 -12.88 -11.13
N ASN A 182 -19.75 -13.61 -10.01
CA ASN A 182 -20.33 -14.94 -9.96
C ASN A 182 -21.78 -14.87 -9.45
N ASN A 183 -22.76 -15.19 -10.29
CA ASN A 183 -24.17 -15.09 -9.93
C ASN A 183 -24.64 -16.12 -8.89
N LYS A 184 -23.91 -17.21 -8.67
CA LYS A 184 -24.22 -18.22 -7.63
C LYS A 184 -23.67 -17.80 -6.28
N VAL A 185 -22.42 -17.34 -6.25
CA VAL A 185 -21.72 -16.94 -5.02
C VAL A 185 -22.07 -15.52 -4.59
N LYS A 186 -22.55 -14.68 -5.52
CA LYS A 186 -22.86 -13.26 -5.32
C LYS A 186 -21.62 -12.46 -4.89
N ALA A 187 -20.50 -12.72 -5.56
CA ALA A 187 -19.22 -12.06 -5.30
C ALA A 187 -18.37 -11.93 -6.57
N ILE A 188 -17.41 -11.00 -6.52
CA ILE A 188 -16.39 -10.79 -7.55
C ILE A 188 -15.26 -11.80 -7.33
N GLU A 189 -14.94 -12.56 -8.36
CA GLU A 189 -13.80 -13.48 -8.34
C GLU A 189 -12.48 -12.72 -8.22
N SER A 190 -11.72 -12.99 -7.16
CA SER A 190 -10.37 -12.45 -6.99
C SER A 190 -9.36 -13.13 -7.90
N GLY A 191 -9.52 -14.44 -8.07
CA GLY A 191 -8.67 -15.27 -8.91
C GLY A 191 -8.92 -16.75 -8.65
N GLU A 192 -8.08 -17.58 -9.25
CA GLU A 192 -8.08 -19.01 -9.02
C GLU A 192 -6.96 -19.38 -8.04
N TYR A 193 -7.30 -20.13 -6.99
CA TYR A 193 -6.34 -20.65 -6.02
C TYR A 193 -6.43 -22.18 -6.00
N ASN A 194 -5.36 -22.86 -6.41
CA ASN A 194 -5.28 -24.32 -6.52
C ASN A 194 -6.41 -24.94 -7.36
N GLY A 195 -6.72 -24.37 -8.54
CA GLY A 195 -7.77 -24.89 -9.42
C GLY A 195 -9.19 -24.52 -8.98
N LYS A 196 -9.36 -23.65 -7.99
CA LYS A 196 -10.66 -23.30 -7.41
C LYS A 196 -10.93 -21.81 -7.51
N TRP A 197 -12.18 -21.49 -7.83
CA TRP A 197 -12.72 -20.14 -7.75
C TRP A 197 -12.47 -19.54 -6.36
N GLY A 198 -11.98 -18.30 -6.33
CA GLY A 198 -11.50 -17.66 -5.11
C GLY A 198 -12.01 -16.25 -4.89
N LEU A 199 -12.18 -15.92 -3.62
CA LEU A 199 -12.49 -14.58 -3.12
C LEU A 199 -11.52 -14.24 -2.00
N ILE A 200 -10.95 -13.04 -2.06
CA ILE A 200 -10.17 -12.44 -0.96
C ILE A 200 -10.85 -11.15 -0.49
N ILE A 201 -10.54 -10.73 0.73
CA ILE A 201 -11.15 -9.55 1.36
C ILE A 201 -10.90 -8.26 0.56
N ASP A 202 -9.77 -8.16 -0.13
CA ASP A 202 -9.38 -7.01 -0.96
C ASP A 202 -10.36 -6.73 -2.11
N SER A 203 -11.13 -7.74 -2.55
CA SER A 203 -12.24 -7.50 -3.51
C SER A 203 -13.27 -6.51 -2.98
N ALA A 204 -13.49 -6.44 -1.66
CA ALA A 204 -14.41 -5.49 -1.05
C ALA A 204 -13.96 -4.04 -1.27
N MET A 205 -12.65 -3.79 -1.28
CA MET A 205 -12.07 -2.47 -1.52
C MET A 205 -12.14 -2.04 -2.99
N ASN A 206 -12.43 -2.97 -3.91
CA ASN A 206 -12.65 -2.70 -5.33
C ASN A 206 -14.13 -2.47 -5.68
N ALA A 207 -15.05 -2.88 -4.81
CA ALA A 207 -16.49 -2.69 -4.99
C ALA A 207 -16.94 -1.22 -5.10
N PRO A 208 -16.33 -0.22 -4.41
CA PRO A 208 -16.74 1.18 -4.56
C PRO A 208 -16.70 1.70 -6.00
N THR A 209 -15.79 1.20 -6.84
CA THR A 209 -15.72 1.56 -8.26
C THR A 209 -16.95 1.10 -9.04
N LEU A 210 -17.52 -0.06 -8.71
CA LEU A 210 -18.77 -0.54 -9.31
C LEU A 210 -19.95 0.36 -8.89
N ILE A 211 -20.03 0.68 -7.59
CA ILE A 211 -21.09 1.52 -7.03
C ILE A 211 -21.05 2.93 -7.64
N GLU A 212 -19.86 3.53 -7.71
CA GLU A 212 -19.64 4.85 -8.28
C GLU A 212 -20.02 4.89 -9.77
N ALA A 213 -19.54 3.92 -10.56
CA ALA A 213 -19.90 3.82 -11.97
C ALA A 213 -21.40 3.58 -12.18
N GLY A 214 -22.02 2.75 -11.34
CA GLY A 214 -23.46 2.49 -11.36
C GLY A 214 -24.27 3.76 -11.12
N ASN A 215 -23.86 4.59 -10.16
CA ASN A 215 -24.47 5.90 -9.91
C ASN A 215 -24.26 6.87 -11.07
N MET A 216 -23.09 6.86 -11.72
CA MET A 216 -22.81 7.69 -12.89
C MET A 216 -23.69 7.33 -14.09
N ILE A 217 -23.86 6.04 -14.37
CA ILE A 217 -24.64 5.55 -15.52
C ILE A 217 -26.14 5.74 -15.27
N GLY A 218 -26.61 5.40 -14.06
CA GLY A 218 -28.04 5.42 -13.72
C GLY A 218 -28.85 4.36 -14.46
N GLY A 219 -30.17 4.39 -14.27
CA GLY A 219 -31.11 3.48 -14.94
C GLY A 219 -30.86 1.99 -14.63
N ALA A 220 -31.36 1.13 -15.52
CA ALA A 220 -31.23 -0.33 -15.37
C ALA A 220 -29.77 -0.80 -15.52
N GLU A 221 -29.00 -0.19 -16.43
CA GLU A 221 -27.58 -0.53 -16.63
C GLU A 221 -26.75 -0.20 -15.38
N GLY A 222 -26.94 0.98 -14.80
CA GLY A 222 -26.25 1.36 -13.56
C GLY A 222 -26.67 0.52 -12.36
N ALA A 223 -27.93 0.06 -12.31
CA ALA A 223 -28.41 -0.82 -11.25
C ALA A 223 -27.76 -2.22 -11.27
N GLN A 224 -27.28 -2.70 -12.42
CA GLN A 224 -26.58 -3.98 -12.51
C GLN A 224 -25.15 -3.93 -11.93
N LEU A 225 -24.58 -2.74 -11.77
CA LEU A 225 -23.26 -2.53 -11.19
C LEU A 225 -23.31 -2.28 -9.67
N ARG A 226 -24.49 -2.15 -9.05
CA ARG A 226 -24.64 -1.90 -7.61
C ARG A 226 -25.12 -3.15 -6.90
#